data_AF-A0A4S1ZHQ9-F1
#
_entry.id   AF-A0A4S1ZHQ9-F1
#
_cell.length_a   1.000
_cell.length_b   1.000
_cell.length_c   1.000
_cell.angle_alpha   90.00
_cell.angle_beta   90.00
_cell.angle_gamma   90.00
#
_symmetry.space_group_name_H-M   'P 1'
#
loop_
_entity.id
_entity.type
_entity.pdbx_description
1 polymer ?
#
loop_
_entity_poly.entity_id
_entity_poly.type
_entity_poly.pdbx_seq_one_letter_code
_entity_poly.pdbx_strand_id
1 'polypeptide(L)'
;MSSLTFCLVKRYLPHDEVLPSAIPEFVTSGLGDQTYTQYKFKKELTNTPLTWEKSKSWNFGLDASVLNGRVDVSAEYYITNTDGVIWNQAIPVTNGGYSSTEMYTMYNNIAETRNHGFELTAIGRPFTAKKKGDFEWTTTVTFSVNKNEVISLGDGAADFIANGTNTNDARTKWLHIGDMYIMRMAEIYLLAAETEQMLGNGSKAAEYLNVLRKRAARSTATESQWKLASATEDDIFDEYAREMAGEFSRWALLKRHNAFETRLEKYNKRAAKSFKPYHYNRPISAEFLSTILNSEEYGDNGYGQTSNSGIENFK
;
A
#
# COMPACT_ATOMS: atom_id res chain seq x y z
N MET A 1 24.90 27.24 17.88
CA MET A 1 25.46 27.54 16.54
C MET A 1 24.38 27.22 15.52
N SER A 2 24.03 28.15 14.62
CA SER A 2 23.10 27.87 13.53
C SER A 2 23.86 27.26 12.34
N SER A 3 23.55 26.03 11.95
CA SER A 3 24.08 25.41 10.73
C SER A 3 22.99 25.42 9.66
N LEU A 4 23.31 25.98 8.49
CA LEU A 4 22.45 25.92 7.31
C LEU A 4 23.01 24.82 6.40
N THR A 5 22.28 23.73 6.25
CA THR A 5 22.67 22.64 5.33
C THR A 5 21.72 22.64 4.14
N PHE A 6 22.28 22.90 2.95
CA PHE A 6 21.58 22.68 1.69
C PHE A 6 21.86 21.24 1.23
N CYS A 7 20.82 20.41 1.19
CA CYS A 7 20.92 19.08 0.58
C CYS A 7 20.18 19.11 -0.76
N LEU A 8 20.93 18.99 -1.86
CA LEU A 8 20.40 18.83 -3.22
C LEU A 8 20.39 17.34 -3.54
N VAL A 9 19.21 16.73 -3.58
CA VAL A 9 19.08 15.33 -3.99
C VAL A 9 18.93 15.27 -5.50
N LYS A 10 19.95 14.74 -6.18
CA LYS A 10 19.90 14.39 -7.60
C LYS A 10 19.31 12.99 -7.74
N ARG A 11 18.07 12.88 -8.20
CA ARG A 11 17.65 11.65 -8.88
C ARG A 11 18.28 11.70 -10.27
N TYR A 12 19.16 10.74 -10.55
CA TYR A 12 19.99 10.71 -11.75
C TYR A 12 19.13 10.81 -13.01
N LEU A 13 19.11 11.98 -13.64
CA LEU A 13 18.69 12.14 -15.03
C LEU A 13 19.95 12.54 -15.81
N PRO A 14 20.31 11.79 -16.86
CA PRO A 14 21.52 12.06 -17.63
C PRO A 14 21.45 13.49 -18.18
N HIS A 15 22.44 14.29 -17.81
CA HIS A 15 22.65 15.65 -18.27
C HIS A 15 23.61 15.56 -19.46
N ASP A 16 23.37 16.37 -20.49
CA ASP A 16 24.21 16.59 -21.70
C ASP A 16 23.70 16.04 -23.04
N GLU A 17 22.40 15.92 -23.24
CA GLU A 17 21.82 16.07 -24.58
C GLU A 17 20.75 17.15 -24.54
N VAL A 18 20.85 18.13 -25.43
CA VAL A 18 19.74 19.03 -25.77
C VAL A 18 18.58 18.13 -26.14
N LEU A 19 17.65 17.86 -25.20
CA LEU A 19 16.58 16.88 -25.39
C LEU A 19 15.78 17.30 -26.63
N PRO A 20 15.91 16.58 -27.76
CA PRO A 20 14.99 16.75 -28.85
C PRO A 20 13.66 16.26 -28.32
N SER A 21 12.59 17.01 -28.59
CA SER A 21 11.21 16.59 -28.37
C SER A 21 11.04 15.09 -28.65
N ALA A 22 10.71 14.33 -27.60
CA ALA A 22 10.31 12.92 -27.60
C ALA A 22 11.03 12.00 -28.61
N ILE A 23 12.05 11.27 -28.15
CA ILE A 23 12.63 10.16 -28.92
C ILE A 23 11.52 9.13 -29.18
N PRO A 24 11.14 8.87 -30.44
CA PRO A 24 10.12 7.86 -30.75
C PRO A 24 10.65 6.47 -30.42
N GLU A 25 9.78 5.60 -29.93
CA GLU A 25 10.09 4.20 -29.71
C GLU A 25 9.41 3.31 -30.75
N PHE A 26 10.05 2.18 -31.02
CA PHE A 26 9.61 1.24 -32.04
C PHE A 26 8.62 0.25 -31.45
N VAL A 27 7.45 0.13 -32.06
CA VAL A 27 6.52 -0.95 -31.74
C VAL A 27 6.19 -1.72 -32.99
N THR A 28 6.34 -3.02 -32.90
CA THR A 28 6.04 -3.96 -33.97
C THR A 28 4.60 -4.42 -33.83
N SER A 29 3.78 -4.19 -34.85
CA SER A 29 2.36 -4.57 -34.86
C SER A 29 2.04 -5.44 -36.07
N GLY A 30 1.26 -6.50 -35.88
CA GLY A 30 0.76 -7.34 -36.97
C GLY A 30 -0.55 -6.81 -37.54
N LEU A 31 -0.66 -6.75 -38.86
CA LEU A 31 -1.92 -6.53 -39.58
C LEU A 31 -2.10 -7.70 -40.57
N GLY A 32 -2.87 -8.72 -40.19
CA GLY A 32 -2.89 -10.00 -40.90
C GLY A 32 -1.56 -10.76 -40.72
N ASP A 33 -1.05 -11.37 -41.80
CA ASP A 33 0.23 -12.11 -41.81
C ASP A 33 1.46 -11.22 -42.00
N GLN A 34 1.29 -9.89 -42.04
CA GLN A 34 2.39 -8.94 -42.20
C GLN A 34 2.64 -8.11 -40.95
N THR A 35 3.92 -7.86 -40.70
CA THR A 35 4.42 -7.13 -39.55
C THR A 35 4.89 -5.74 -39.98
N TYR A 36 4.36 -4.70 -39.33
CA TYR A 36 4.74 -3.31 -39.60
C TYR A 36 5.39 -2.68 -38.36
N THR A 37 6.46 -1.92 -38.59
CA THR A 37 7.08 -1.08 -37.55
C THR A 37 6.31 0.22 -37.45
N GLN A 38 5.76 0.49 -36.28
CA GLN A 38 5.13 1.76 -35.93
C GLN A 38 6.02 2.58 -35.00
N TYR A 39 5.85 3.89 -35.06
CA TYR A 39 6.51 4.86 -34.19
C TYR A 39 5.48 5.43 -33.24
N LYS A 40 5.79 5.41 -31.94
CA LYS A 40 5.01 6.11 -30.93
C LYS A 40 5.93 6.92 -30.03
N PHE A 41 5.37 7.93 -29.38
CA PHE A 41 6.11 8.65 -28.34
C PHE A 41 6.26 7.76 -27.11
N LYS A 42 7.41 7.91 -26.42
CA LYS A 42 7.63 7.31 -25.10
C LYS A 42 6.54 7.72 -24.12
N LYS A 43 6.24 6.82 -23.18
CA LYS A 43 5.21 7.02 -22.14
C LYS A 43 5.48 8.26 -21.28
N GLU A 44 6.73 8.52 -20.93
CA GLU A 44 7.14 9.71 -20.18
C GLU A 44 7.48 10.86 -21.13
N LEU A 45 6.64 11.89 -21.13
CA LEU A 45 6.86 13.12 -21.86
C LEU A 45 7.80 14.06 -21.10
N THR A 46 8.60 14.80 -21.85
CA THR A 46 9.54 15.78 -21.31
C THR A 46 8.80 17.03 -20.82
N ASN A 47 9.13 17.48 -19.61
CA ASN A 47 8.69 18.75 -19.05
C ASN A 47 9.84 19.77 -19.09
N THR A 48 9.78 20.72 -20.02
CA THR A 48 10.83 21.74 -20.20
C THR A 48 10.95 22.74 -19.03
N PRO A 49 9.85 23.17 -18.38
CA PRO A 49 9.89 23.91 -17.11
C PRO A 49 10.33 23.16 -15.85
N LEU A 50 10.67 21.86 -15.91
CA LEU A 50 11.01 21.08 -14.71
C LEU A 50 12.24 21.65 -13.99
N THR A 51 12.13 21.83 -12.67
CA THR A 51 13.20 22.35 -11.83
C THR A 51 13.60 21.35 -10.74
N TRP A 52 14.74 21.63 -10.08
CA TRP A 52 15.23 20.82 -8.98
C TRP A 52 14.34 20.91 -7.73
N GLU A 53 14.17 19.77 -7.06
CA GLU A 53 13.63 19.73 -5.70
C GLU A 53 14.65 20.33 -4.72
N LYS A 54 14.21 21.33 -3.94
CA LYS A 54 15.09 22.13 -3.08
C LYS A 54 14.65 22.01 -1.62
N SER A 55 15.51 21.40 -0.80
CA SER A 55 15.30 21.32 0.64
C SER A 55 16.06 22.42 1.38
N LYS A 56 15.34 23.19 2.20
CA LYS A 56 15.86 24.22 3.10
C LYS A 56 15.68 23.77 4.53
N SER A 57 16.78 23.38 5.16
CA SER A 57 16.78 22.88 6.53
C SER A 57 17.39 23.90 7.49
N TRP A 58 16.72 24.08 8.61
CA TRP A 58 17.22 24.79 9.79
C TRP A 58 17.26 23.81 10.95
N ASN A 59 18.39 23.78 11.65
CA ASN A 59 18.53 23.07 12.91
C ASN A 59 19.00 24.06 13.99
N PHE A 60 18.31 24.04 15.12
CA PHE A 60 18.64 24.78 16.33
C PHE A 60 18.93 23.79 17.44
N GLY A 61 20.21 23.63 17.77
CA GLY A 61 20.68 22.83 18.90
C GLY A 61 21.05 23.70 20.10
N LEU A 62 20.74 23.19 21.30
CA LEU A 62 21.22 23.68 22.57
C LEU A 62 21.85 22.51 23.33
N ASP A 63 23.12 22.68 23.68
CA ASP A 63 23.85 21.76 24.54
C ASP A 63 24.18 22.46 25.85
N ALA A 64 23.83 21.83 26.97
CA ALA A 64 24.14 22.31 28.29
C ALA A 64 24.66 21.16 29.15
N SER A 65 25.76 21.44 29.86
CA SER A 65 26.29 20.54 30.88
C SER A 65 26.30 21.29 32.22
N VAL A 66 25.66 20.72 33.23
CA VAL A 66 25.52 21.32 34.55
C VAL A 66 26.02 20.37 35.64
N LEU A 67 26.22 20.91 36.85
CA LEU A 67 26.68 20.15 38.02
C LEU A 67 28.04 19.46 37.80
N ASN A 68 29.00 20.17 37.18
CA ASN A 68 30.34 19.67 36.83
C ASN A 68 30.29 18.39 35.96
N GLY A 69 29.44 18.37 34.93
CA GLY A 69 29.33 17.23 34.01
C GLY A 69 28.49 16.07 34.53
N ARG A 70 27.68 16.29 35.57
CA ARG A 70 26.78 15.26 36.10
C ARG A 70 25.46 15.19 35.36
N VAL A 71 25.04 16.27 34.72
CA VAL A 71 23.84 16.27 33.88
C VAL A 71 24.18 16.97 32.57
N ASP A 72 24.14 16.21 31.48
CA ASP A 72 24.24 16.72 30.13
C ASP A 72 22.86 16.70 29.49
N VAL A 73 22.48 17.79 28.85
CA VAL A 73 21.24 17.91 28.10
C VAL A 73 21.57 18.45 26.72
N SER A 74 21.11 17.75 25.70
CA SER A 74 21.15 18.18 24.30
C SER A 74 19.73 18.22 23.79
N ALA A 75 19.29 19.38 23.33
CA ALA A 75 17.98 19.59 22.76
C ALA A 75 18.13 20.16 21.35
N GLU A 76 17.47 19.56 20.39
CA GLU A 76 17.51 19.97 18.99
C GLU A 76 16.09 20.17 18.47
N TYR A 77 15.89 21.27 17.74
CA TYR A 77 14.70 21.48 16.95
C TYR A 77 15.10 21.66 15.50
N TYR A 78 14.49 20.87 14.61
CA TYR A 78 14.73 20.97 13.18
C TYR A 78 13.45 21.27 12.41
N ILE A 79 13.61 22.00 11.31
CA ILE A 79 12.58 22.24 10.31
C ILE A 79 13.21 22.19 8.92
N THR A 80 12.72 21.29 8.10
CA THR A 80 13.10 21.11 6.69
C THR A 80 11.88 21.42 5.83
N ASN A 81 11.99 22.43 4.98
CA ASN A 81 10.99 22.72 3.95
C ASN A 81 11.54 22.30 2.59
N THR A 82 10.80 21.47 1.88
CA THR A 82 11.18 20.97 0.55
C THR A 82 10.23 21.56 -0.47
N ASP A 83 10.79 22.30 -1.42
CA ASP A 83 10.08 22.98 -2.50
C ASP A 83 10.30 22.21 -3.82
N GLY A 84 9.25 22.11 -4.62
CA GLY A 84 9.27 21.49 -5.93
C GLY A 84 9.47 19.98 -5.91
N VAL A 85 8.72 19.27 -5.06
CA VAL A 85 8.72 17.80 -5.05
C VAL A 85 8.36 17.26 -6.42
N ILE A 86 9.24 16.44 -6.99
CA ILE A 86 9.07 15.90 -8.35
C ILE A 86 8.20 14.65 -8.32
N TRP A 87 7.11 14.66 -9.07
CA TRP A 87 6.18 13.53 -9.19
C TRP A 87 5.81 13.24 -10.63
N ASN A 88 5.58 11.96 -10.94
CA ASN A 88 5.11 11.54 -12.26
C ASN A 88 3.58 11.57 -12.32
N GLN A 89 3.01 12.48 -13.12
CA GLN A 89 1.57 12.67 -13.23
C GLN A 89 1.06 12.19 -14.60
N ALA A 90 -0.07 11.50 -14.63
CA ALA A 90 -0.77 11.18 -15.88
C ALA A 90 -1.32 12.47 -16.52
N ILE A 91 -1.06 12.67 -17.81
CA ILE A 91 -1.62 13.81 -18.54
C ILE A 91 -3.07 13.52 -18.97
N PRO A 92 -3.90 14.55 -19.19
CA PRO A 92 -5.29 14.37 -19.59
C PRO A 92 -5.47 13.53 -20.87
N VAL A 93 -6.55 12.74 -20.94
CA VAL A 93 -6.90 11.92 -22.13
C VAL A 93 -7.06 12.72 -23.43
N THR A 94 -7.31 14.03 -23.34
CA THR A 94 -7.39 14.93 -24.49
C THR A 94 -6.09 15.00 -25.28
N ASN A 95 -4.96 14.65 -24.65
CA ASN A 95 -3.65 14.53 -25.28
C ASN A 95 -3.41 13.14 -25.93
N GLY A 96 -4.40 12.24 -25.89
CA GLY A 96 -4.30 10.87 -26.35
C GLY A 96 -3.84 9.89 -25.25
N GLY A 97 -3.96 8.60 -25.53
CA GLY A 97 -3.44 7.52 -24.70
C GLY A 97 -2.11 6.99 -25.22
N TYR A 98 -1.23 6.54 -24.33
CA TYR A 98 -0.02 5.80 -24.67
C TYR A 98 -0.36 4.38 -25.19
N SER A 99 -1.44 3.81 -24.67
CA SER A 99 -2.04 2.53 -25.06
C SER A 99 -3.58 2.63 -24.93
N SER A 100 -4.30 1.59 -25.33
CA SER A 100 -5.74 1.46 -25.08
C SER A 100 -6.10 1.47 -23.58
N THR A 101 -5.13 1.23 -22.70
CA THR A 101 -5.32 1.16 -21.24
C THR A 101 -4.39 2.06 -20.44
N GLU A 102 -3.46 2.79 -21.07
CA GLU A 102 -2.46 3.60 -20.38
C GLU A 102 -2.38 5.02 -20.93
N MET A 103 -2.21 5.99 -20.04
CA MET A 103 -2.03 7.40 -20.38
C MET A 103 -0.54 7.73 -20.51
N TYR A 104 -0.24 8.77 -21.29
CA TYR A 104 1.05 9.43 -21.21
C TYR A 104 1.25 10.08 -19.83
N THR A 105 2.50 10.18 -19.41
CA THR A 105 2.86 10.70 -18.07
C THR A 105 3.94 11.78 -18.19
N MET A 106 4.02 12.68 -17.22
CA MET A 106 4.99 13.78 -17.20
C MET A 106 5.45 14.06 -15.78
N TYR A 107 6.75 14.25 -15.59
CA TYR A 107 7.33 14.64 -14.31
C TYR A 107 7.14 16.15 -14.08
N ASN A 108 6.52 16.52 -12.96
CA ASN A 108 6.24 17.91 -12.58
C ASN A 108 6.71 18.19 -11.14
N ASN A 109 7.08 19.43 -10.85
CA ASN A 109 7.23 19.93 -9.48
C ASN A 109 5.82 20.19 -8.92
N ILE A 110 5.29 19.29 -8.09
CA ILE A 110 3.86 19.30 -7.73
C ILE A 110 3.57 19.64 -6.28
N ALA A 111 4.55 19.64 -5.38
CA ALA A 111 4.25 19.81 -3.97
C ALA A 111 5.38 20.52 -3.23
N GLU A 112 4.98 21.22 -2.17
CA GLU A 112 5.88 21.65 -1.12
C GLU A 112 5.60 20.83 0.13
N THR A 113 6.64 20.33 0.78
CA THR A 113 6.51 19.55 2.02
C THR A 113 7.32 20.18 3.15
N ARG A 114 6.91 19.89 4.38
CA ARG A 114 7.61 20.31 5.59
C ARG A 114 7.75 19.13 6.53
N ASN A 115 8.98 18.87 6.95
CA ASN A 115 9.30 17.92 8.00
C ASN A 115 9.93 18.69 9.17
N HIS A 116 9.35 18.62 10.35
CA HIS A 116 9.87 19.30 11.52
C HIS A 116 9.69 18.46 12.78
N GLY A 117 10.63 18.59 13.69
CA GLY A 117 10.67 17.77 14.87
C GLY A 117 11.52 18.37 15.97
N PHE A 118 11.32 17.80 17.16
CA PHE A 118 12.08 18.13 18.35
C PHE A 118 12.68 16.85 18.92
N GLU A 119 13.95 16.93 19.27
CA GLU A 119 14.73 15.86 19.87
C GLU A 119 15.35 16.36 21.17
N LEU A 120 15.24 15.56 22.22
CA LEU A 120 15.83 15.83 23.52
C LEU A 120 16.56 14.59 24.00
N THR A 121 17.81 14.77 24.37
CA THR A 121 18.61 13.76 25.05
C THR A 121 19.10 14.33 26.37
N ALA A 122 18.83 13.63 27.47
CA ALA A 122 19.35 13.97 28.79
C ALA A 122 20.14 12.79 29.34
N ILE A 123 21.37 13.05 29.79
CA ILE A 123 22.27 12.08 30.40
C ILE A 123 22.54 12.54 31.83
N GLY A 124 22.11 11.72 32.80
CA GLY A 124 22.36 11.94 34.22
C GLY A 124 23.37 10.95 34.77
N ARG A 125 24.37 11.45 35.52
CA ARG A 125 25.38 10.67 36.25
C ARG A 125 25.28 10.94 37.75
N PRO A 126 24.25 10.42 38.44
CA PRO A 126 24.05 10.66 39.87
C PRO A 126 25.20 10.13 40.73
N PHE A 127 25.76 8.95 40.41
CA PHE A 127 26.90 8.37 41.10
C PHE A 127 28.06 8.10 40.13
N THR A 128 29.23 8.62 40.45
CA THR A 128 30.48 8.45 39.69
C THR A 128 31.52 7.91 40.66
N ALA A 129 32.20 6.82 40.29
CA ALA A 129 33.19 6.19 41.15
C ALA A 129 34.38 7.13 41.32
N LYS A 130 34.91 7.21 42.55
CA LYS A 130 36.16 7.94 42.81
C LYS A 130 37.33 6.97 42.98
N LYS A 131 37.05 5.71 43.29
CA LYS A 131 38.02 4.62 43.46
C LYS A 131 37.57 3.38 42.70
N LYS A 132 38.55 2.53 42.37
CA LYS A 132 38.31 1.25 41.69
C LYS A 132 37.44 0.36 42.58
N GLY A 133 36.25 0.01 42.11
CA GLY A 133 35.26 -0.80 42.84
C GLY A 133 34.10 -0.02 43.46
N ASP A 134 34.09 1.32 43.37
CA ASP A 134 32.93 2.12 43.77
C ASP A 134 31.76 1.97 42.79
N PHE A 135 30.54 2.23 43.27
CA PHE A 135 29.32 2.19 42.48
C PHE A 135 29.24 3.35 41.49
N GLU A 136 28.92 3.04 40.22
CA GLU A 136 28.67 4.01 39.16
C GLU A 136 27.27 3.84 38.58
N TRP A 137 26.61 4.95 38.27
CA TRP A 137 25.31 4.94 37.63
C TRP A 137 25.21 6.09 36.63
N THR A 138 24.90 5.73 35.38
CA THR A 138 24.50 6.65 34.31
C THR A 138 23.09 6.30 33.83
N THR A 139 22.26 7.32 33.62
CA THR A 139 20.92 7.21 33.03
C THR A 139 20.87 8.07 31.78
N THR A 140 20.33 7.54 30.69
CA THR A 140 20.10 8.28 29.45
C THR A 140 18.63 8.24 29.11
N VAL A 141 18.04 9.40 28.86
CA VAL A 141 16.65 9.57 28.43
C VAL A 141 16.65 10.25 27.08
N THR A 142 16.00 9.65 26.10
CA THR A 142 15.80 10.21 24.77
C THR A 142 14.30 10.41 24.51
N PHE A 143 13.96 11.53 23.90
CA PHE A 143 12.61 11.87 23.51
C PHE A 143 12.65 12.51 22.12
N SER A 144 11.83 12.03 21.21
CA SER A 144 11.74 12.58 19.85
C SER A 144 10.30 12.66 19.39
N VAL A 145 9.98 13.76 18.72
CA VAL A 145 8.71 13.96 18.02
C VAL A 145 9.01 14.52 16.64
N ASN A 146 8.40 13.94 15.62
CA ASN A 146 8.54 14.41 14.24
C ASN A 146 7.17 14.49 13.59
N LYS A 147 6.96 15.53 12.79
CA LYS A 147 5.74 15.78 12.04
C LYS A 147 6.09 16.12 10.59
N ASN A 148 5.45 15.40 9.68
CA ASN A 148 5.55 15.62 8.25
C ASN A 148 4.21 16.14 7.70
N GLU A 149 4.26 17.20 6.90
CA GLU A 149 3.10 17.87 6.34
C GLU A 149 3.33 18.22 4.87
N VAL A 150 2.28 18.11 4.06
CA VAL A 150 2.23 18.69 2.72
C VAL A 150 1.72 20.13 2.86
N ILE A 151 2.55 21.10 2.49
CA ILE A 151 2.28 22.53 2.65
C ILE A 151 1.43 23.06 1.49
N SER A 152 1.76 22.65 0.28
CA SER A 152 1.02 23.00 -0.92
C SER A 152 1.09 21.88 -1.94
N LEU A 153 0.06 21.82 -2.77
CA LEU A 153 -0.07 20.92 -3.91
C LEU A 153 -0.39 21.78 -5.12
N GLY A 154 0.24 21.48 -6.26
CA GLY A 154 -0.01 22.13 -7.54
C GLY A 154 -1.45 21.91 -7.99
N ASP A 155 -1.96 22.86 -8.77
CA ASP A 155 -3.35 22.85 -9.22
C ASP A 155 -3.66 21.57 -10.02
N GLY A 156 -4.72 20.85 -9.64
CA GLY A 156 -5.06 19.53 -10.18
C GLY A 156 -4.18 18.35 -9.73
N ALA A 157 -3.08 18.55 -8.99
CA ALA A 157 -2.22 17.45 -8.53
C ALA A 157 -2.90 16.55 -7.48
N ALA A 158 -3.81 17.11 -6.67
CA ALA A 158 -4.57 16.36 -5.67
C ALA A 158 -5.48 15.27 -6.28
N ASP A 159 -5.95 15.45 -7.52
CA ASP A 159 -6.82 14.49 -8.22
C ASP A 159 -6.06 13.25 -8.75
N PHE A 160 -4.72 13.31 -8.84
CA PHE A 160 -3.90 12.23 -9.43
C PHE A 160 -2.91 11.59 -8.46
N ILE A 161 -2.84 12.04 -7.20
CA ILE A 161 -2.06 11.36 -6.16
C ILE A 161 -2.91 10.22 -5.60
N ALA A 162 -2.83 9.06 -6.26
CA ALA A 162 -3.37 7.82 -5.72
C ALA A 162 -2.37 7.24 -4.70
N ASN A 163 -2.59 7.52 -3.41
CA ASN A 163 -1.87 6.83 -2.34
C ASN A 163 -2.49 5.44 -2.12
N GLY A 164 -2.35 4.54 -3.10
CA GLY A 164 -2.80 3.14 -3.01
C GLY A 164 -4.32 2.90 -2.92
N THR A 165 -5.13 3.92 -2.65
CA THR A 165 -6.59 3.84 -2.68
C THR A 165 -7.12 4.57 -3.91
N ASN A 166 -7.55 3.78 -4.90
CA ASN A 166 -8.19 4.26 -6.13
C ASN A 166 -9.57 4.87 -5.84
N THR A 167 -9.64 6.00 -5.15
CA THR A 167 -10.88 6.74 -4.98
C THR A 167 -10.59 8.24 -5.04
N ASN A 168 -11.07 8.88 -6.11
CA ASN A 168 -11.17 10.33 -6.30
C ASN A 168 -12.13 10.98 -5.29
N ASP A 169 -12.04 10.64 -4.00
CA ASP A 169 -12.87 11.25 -2.96
C ASP A 169 -11.99 12.23 -2.15
N ALA A 170 -12.20 13.52 -2.38
CA ALA A 170 -11.56 14.65 -1.73
C ALA A 170 -11.87 14.78 -0.21
N ARG A 171 -12.22 13.67 0.45
CA ARG A 171 -12.54 13.55 1.87
C ARG A 171 -11.38 13.05 2.73
N THR A 172 -10.24 12.69 2.14
CA THR A 172 -9.04 12.20 2.83
C THR A 172 -8.18 13.29 3.48
N LYS A 173 -8.71 14.49 3.72
CA LYS A 173 -8.00 15.58 4.44
C LYS A 173 -7.57 15.21 5.87
N TRP A 174 -8.05 14.08 6.41
CA TRP A 174 -7.81 13.66 7.80
C TRP A 174 -7.31 12.22 7.99
N LEU A 175 -6.83 11.56 6.93
CA LEU A 175 -6.18 10.24 7.06
C LEU A 175 -4.67 10.42 6.88
N HIS A 176 -3.93 10.21 7.97
CA HIS A 176 -2.47 10.25 7.95
C HIS A 176 -1.93 9.02 7.20
N ILE A 177 -0.75 9.16 6.59
CA ILE A 177 -0.08 8.17 5.72
C ILE A 177 0.42 6.92 6.49
N GLY A 178 -0.21 6.56 7.60
CA GLY A 178 0.13 5.42 8.46
C GLY A 178 -1.08 4.62 8.95
N ASP A 179 -2.30 5.05 8.65
CA ASP A 179 -3.51 4.40 9.16
C ASP A 179 -3.97 3.30 8.18
N MET A 180 -3.34 2.13 8.29
CA MET A 180 -3.83 0.91 7.65
C MET A 180 -4.65 0.10 8.67
N TYR A 181 -5.91 -0.19 8.35
CA TYR A 181 -6.70 -1.13 9.13
C TYR A 181 -6.09 -2.53 8.99
N ILE A 182 -5.35 -3.00 10.00
CA ILE A 182 -4.80 -4.37 10.02
C ILE A 182 -5.94 -5.39 10.15
N MET A 183 -6.93 -5.09 11.00
CA MET A 183 -8.17 -5.86 11.16
C MET A 183 -9.31 -4.96 11.60
N ARG A 184 -10.52 -5.20 11.09
CA ARG A 184 -11.76 -4.58 11.57
C ARG A 184 -12.40 -5.47 12.63
N MET A 185 -13.08 -4.86 13.59
CA MET A 185 -13.81 -5.60 14.63
C MET A 185 -14.80 -6.62 14.04
N ALA A 186 -15.38 -6.32 12.87
CA ALA A 186 -16.27 -7.25 12.16
C ALA A 186 -15.58 -8.55 11.73
N GLU A 187 -14.32 -8.50 11.30
CA GLU A 187 -13.57 -9.68 10.87
C GLU A 187 -13.32 -10.66 12.02
N ILE A 188 -13.16 -10.17 13.25
CA ILE A 188 -12.99 -11.01 14.43
C ILE A 188 -14.25 -11.86 14.68
N TYR A 189 -15.43 -11.24 14.59
CA TYR A 189 -16.70 -11.95 14.72
C TYR A 189 -16.93 -12.94 13.58
N LEU A 190 -16.54 -12.58 12.35
CA LEU A 190 -16.68 -13.45 11.19
C LEU A 190 -15.74 -14.67 11.28
N LEU A 191 -14.49 -14.49 11.71
CA LEU A 191 -13.55 -15.59 11.96
C LEU A 191 -14.02 -16.50 13.10
N ALA A 192 -14.52 -15.92 14.19
CA ALA A 192 -15.09 -16.69 15.31
C ALA A 192 -16.32 -17.48 14.86
N ALA A 193 -17.19 -16.89 14.05
CA ALA A 193 -18.36 -17.58 13.49
C ALA A 193 -17.95 -18.71 12.52
N GLU A 194 -16.97 -18.46 11.64
CA GLU A 194 -16.44 -19.45 10.69
C GLU A 194 -15.89 -20.66 11.43
N THR A 195 -15.01 -20.43 12.41
CA THR A 195 -14.37 -21.49 13.21
C THR A 195 -15.38 -22.34 13.98
N GLU A 196 -16.35 -21.72 14.66
CA GLU A 196 -17.40 -22.48 15.36
C GLU A 196 -18.28 -23.27 14.39
N GLN A 197 -18.57 -22.71 13.20
CA GLN A 197 -19.34 -23.42 12.20
C GLN A 197 -18.59 -24.64 11.65
N MET A 198 -17.27 -24.53 11.46
CA MET A 198 -16.43 -25.66 11.07
C MET A 198 -16.30 -26.73 12.18
N LEU A 199 -16.47 -26.35 13.44
CA LEU A 199 -16.57 -27.28 14.57
C LEU A 199 -17.96 -27.92 14.71
N GLY A 200 -18.93 -27.55 13.86
CA GLY A 200 -20.31 -28.05 13.90
C GLY A 200 -21.22 -27.31 14.88
N ASN A 201 -20.76 -26.21 15.48
CA ASN A 201 -21.48 -25.45 16.50
C ASN A 201 -22.28 -24.28 15.90
N GLY A 202 -23.25 -24.58 15.03
CA GLY A 202 -24.01 -23.56 14.28
C GLY A 202 -24.75 -22.53 15.15
N SER A 203 -25.23 -22.92 16.34
CA SER A 203 -25.84 -21.99 17.29
C SER A 203 -24.84 -20.96 17.82
N LYS A 204 -23.60 -21.38 18.12
CA LYS A 204 -22.56 -20.49 18.62
C LYS A 204 -21.99 -19.60 17.50
N ALA A 205 -21.89 -20.13 16.28
CA ALA A 205 -21.60 -19.33 15.10
C ALA A 205 -22.67 -18.23 14.88
N ALA A 206 -23.95 -18.56 15.07
CA ALA A 206 -25.03 -17.58 14.99
C ALA A 206 -24.91 -16.47 16.04
N GLU A 207 -24.48 -16.78 17.27
CA GLU A 207 -24.27 -15.75 18.31
C GLU A 207 -23.28 -14.67 17.83
N TYR A 208 -22.17 -15.06 17.22
CA TYR A 208 -21.19 -14.12 16.67
C TYR A 208 -21.72 -13.34 15.46
N LEU A 209 -22.39 -14.00 14.50
CA LEU A 209 -22.99 -13.30 13.35
C LEU A 209 -24.10 -12.33 13.78
N ASN A 210 -24.88 -12.69 14.79
CA ASN A 210 -25.99 -11.87 15.29
C ASN A 210 -25.52 -10.53 15.87
N VAL A 211 -24.28 -10.43 16.35
CA VAL A 211 -23.68 -9.15 16.75
C VAL A 211 -23.59 -8.20 15.55
N LEU A 212 -23.09 -8.69 14.41
CA LEU A 212 -22.94 -7.91 13.18
C LEU A 212 -24.31 -7.58 12.58
N ARG A 213 -25.20 -8.58 12.52
CA ARG A 213 -26.55 -8.42 11.97
C ARG A 213 -27.39 -7.45 12.78
N LYS A 214 -27.31 -7.47 14.11
CA LYS A 214 -27.97 -6.49 14.98
C LYS A 214 -27.45 -5.07 14.74
N ARG A 215 -26.13 -4.92 14.55
CA ARG A 215 -25.50 -3.63 14.24
C ARG A 215 -25.93 -3.10 12.87
N ALA A 216 -26.08 -3.98 11.88
CA ALA A 216 -26.52 -3.63 10.53
C ALA A 216 -28.05 -3.48 10.38
N ALA A 217 -28.82 -4.00 11.34
CA ALA A 217 -30.27 -3.94 11.31
C ALA A 217 -30.77 -2.49 11.37
N ARG A 218 -31.77 -2.17 10.54
CA ARG A 218 -32.47 -0.88 10.61
C ARG A 218 -33.17 -0.76 11.96
N SER A 219 -33.29 0.45 12.48
CA SER A 219 -33.97 0.71 13.76
C SER A 219 -35.42 0.19 13.83
N THR A 220 -36.08 0.04 12.69
CA THR A 220 -37.44 -0.49 12.56
C THR A 220 -37.52 -2.00 12.34
N ALA A 221 -36.40 -2.70 12.19
CA ALA A 221 -36.39 -4.13 11.91
C ALA A 221 -36.63 -4.94 13.20
N THR A 222 -37.52 -5.92 13.15
CA THR A 222 -37.81 -6.81 14.27
C THR A 222 -36.71 -7.87 14.43
N GLU A 223 -36.50 -8.35 15.66
CA GLU A 223 -35.45 -9.35 15.96
C GLU A 223 -35.56 -10.61 15.09
N SER A 224 -36.78 -11.04 14.78
CA SER A 224 -37.06 -12.16 13.88
C SER A 224 -36.56 -11.99 12.44
N GLN A 225 -36.28 -10.77 11.99
CA GLN A 225 -35.87 -10.50 10.61
C GLN A 225 -34.35 -10.62 10.40
N TRP A 226 -33.56 -10.44 11.47
CA TRP A 226 -32.10 -10.45 11.37
C TRP A 226 -31.45 -11.54 12.21
N LYS A 227 -32.08 -11.99 13.31
CA LYS A 227 -31.48 -12.95 14.23
C LYS A 227 -31.54 -14.38 13.68
N LEU A 228 -30.39 -15.05 13.67
CA LEU A 228 -30.27 -16.48 13.38
C LEU A 228 -30.35 -17.30 14.66
N ALA A 229 -31.06 -18.43 14.61
CA ALA A 229 -31.02 -19.44 15.67
C ALA A 229 -29.81 -20.40 15.53
N SER A 230 -29.39 -20.63 14.30
CA SER A 230 -28.18 -21.37 13.93
C SER A 230 -27.67 -20.77 12.62
N ALA A 231 -26.36 -20.69 12.46
CA ALA A 231 -25.72 -20.24 11.24
C ALA A 231 -25.31 -21.46 10.42
N THR A 232 -25.46 -21.35 9.10
CA THR A 232 -24.89 -22.29 8.13
C THR A 232 -23.64 -21.70 7.52
N GLU A 233 -22.87 -22.53 6.79
CA GLU A 233 -21.71 -22.04 6.04
C GLU A 233 -22.11 -21.00 4.97
N ASP A 234 -23.31 -21.15 4.39
CA ASP A 234 -23.87 -20.16 3.46
C ASP A 234 -24.18 -18.82 4.15
N ASP A 235 -24.64 -18.84 5.40
CA ASP A 235 -24.85 -17.62 6.19
C ASP A 235 -23.52 -16.92 6.49
N ILE A 236 -22.47 -17.68 6.81
CA ILE A 236 -21.11 -17.15 7.00
C ILE A 236 -20.64 -16.46 5.72
N PHE A 237 -20.75 -17.13 4.58
CA PHE A 237 -20.36 -16.54 3.30
C PHE A 237 -21.16 -15.30 2.96
N ASP A 238 -22.46 -15.28 3.23
CA ASP A 238 -23.29 -14.12 2.93
C ASP A 238 -22.96 -12.94 3.85
N GLU A 239 -22.66 -13.18 5.13
CA GLU A 239 -22.25 -12.12 6.06
C GLU A 239 -20.86 -11.56 5.72
N TYR A 240 -19.89 -12.42 5.40
CA TYR A 240 -18.59 -12.01 4.86
C TYR A 240 -18.74 -11.11 3.62
N ALA A 241 -19.68 -11.43 2.72
CA ALA A 241 -19.90 -10.65 1.51
C ALA A 241 -20.48 -9.26 1.80
N ARG A 242 -21.29 -9.12 2.87
CA ARG A 242 -21.91 -7.84 3.26
C ARG A 242 -20.93 -6.95 4.00
N GLU A 243 -20.17 -7.53 4.92
CA GLU A 243 -19.26 -6.82 5.83
C GLU A 243 -17.92 -6.46 5.15
N MET A 244 -17.46 -7.31 4.24
CA MET A 244 -16.21 -7.13 3.49
C MET A 244 -16.43 -6.77 2.02
N ALA A 245 -17.59 -6.19 1.68
CA ALA A 245 -17.85 -5.74 0.32
C ALA A 245 -16.79 -4.72 -0.13
N GLY A 246 -16.13 -4.99 -1.26
CA GLY A 246 -15.08 -4.13 -1.81
C GLY A 246 -13.67 -4.42 -1.30
N GLU A 247 -13.52 -5.30 -0.31
CA GLU A 247 -12.22 -5.74 0.20
C GLU A 247 -11.88 -7.08 -0.46
N PHE A 248 -10.71 -7.18 -1.11
CA PHE A 248 -10.30 -8.30 -1.98
C PHE A 248 -10.11 -9.66 -1.28
N SER A 249 -10.76 -9.90 -0.14
CA SER A 249 -10.68 -11.12 0.69
C SER A 249 -11.58 -12.25 0.20
N ARG A 250 -12.58 -11.97 -0.67
CA ARG A 250 -13.60 -12.94 -1.07
C ARG A 250 -13.03 -14.19 -1.73
N TRP A 251 -11.99 -14.03 -2.54
CA TRP A 251 -11.34 -15.16 -3.21
C TRP A 251 -10.67 -16.10 -2.19
N ALA A 252 -10.00 -15.56 -1.17
CA ALA A 252 -9.30 -16.38 -0.17
C ALA A 252 -10.29 -17.20 0.68
N LEU A 253 -11.42 -16.61 1.07
CA LEU A 253 -12.49 -17.30 1.78
C LEU A 253 -13.06 -18.46 0.96
N LEU A 254 -13.52 -18.18 -0.26
CA LEU A 254 -14.13 -19.21 -1.11
C LEU A 254 -13.14 -20.33 -1.48
N LYS A 255 -11.86 -19.98 -1.66
CA LYS A 255 -10.78 -20.95 -1.88
C LYS A 255 -10.63 -21.88 -0.67
N ARG A 256 -10.49 -21.34 0.54
CA ARG A 256 -10.25 -22.14 1.76
C ARG A 256 -11.37 -23.15 2.03
N HIS A 257 -12.60 -22.80 1.65
CA HIS A 257 -13.77 -23.66 1.81
C HIS A 257 -14.12 -24.51 0.58
N ASN A 258 -13.30 -24.50 -0.48
CA ASN A 258 -13.62 -25.17 -1.75
C ASN A 258 -15.02 -24.83 -2.30
N ALA A 259 -15.44 -23.57 -2.16
CA ALA A 259 -16.81 -23.13 -2.40
C ALA A 259 -16.99 -22.38 -3.75
N PHE A 260 -15.98 -22.34 -4.63
CA PHE A 260 -16.14 -21.62 -5.90
C PHE A 260 -17.19 -22.27 -6.80
N GLU A 261 -17.21 -23.60 -6.91
CA GLU A 261 -18.12 -24.31 -7.82
C GLU A 261 -19.59 -24.07 -7.44
N THR A 262 -19.90 -24.22 -6.15
CA THR A 262 -21.26 -24.02 -5.63
C THR A 262 -21.69 -22.55 -5.64
N ARG A 263 -20.78 -21.62 -5.35
CA ARG A 263 -21.11 -20.18 -5.19
C ARG A 263 -21.08 -19.43 -6.52
N LEU A 264 -20.16 -19.76 -7.43
CA LEU A 264 -20.09 -19.09 -8.74
C LEU A 264 -21.34 -19.38 -9.57
N GLU A 265 -21.86 -20.61 -9.57
CA GLU A 265 -23.09 -20.93 -10.28
C GLU A 265 -24.30 -20.12 -9.78
N LYS A 266 -24.39 -19.94 -8.44
CA LYS A 266 -25.48 -19.22 -7.79
C LYS A 266 -25.43 -17.70 -8.02
N TYR A 267 -24.24 -17.10 -7.93
CA TYR A 267 -24.10 -15.63 -7.89
C TYR A 267 -23.37 -15.00 -9.09
N ASN A 268 -22.62 -15.77 -9.87
CA ASN A 268 -21.88 -15.29 -11.04
C ASN A 268 -21.81 -16.33 -12.17
N LYS A 269 -22.94 -16.53 -12.86
CA LYS A 269 -23.08 -17.48 -13.97
C LYS A 269 -22.07 -17.27 -15.10
N ARG A 270 -21.57 -16.04 -15.30
CA ARG A 270 -20.54 -15.74 -16.31
C ARG A 270 -19.20 -16.34 -15.91
N ALA A 271 -18.77 -16.10 -14.67
CA ALA A 271 -17.53 -16.66 -14.15
C ALA A 271 -17.61 -18.19 -14.01
N ALA A 272 -18.77 -18.74 -13.61
CA ALA A 272 -18.98 -20.18 -13.50
C ALA A 272 -18.68 -20.94 -14.81
N LYS A 273 -19.10 -20.39 -15.96
CA LYS A 273 -18.84 -21.00 -17.29
C LYS A 273 -17.36 -21.12 -17.63
N SER A 274 -16.56 -20.17 -17.16
CA SER A 274 -15.12 -20.11 -17.41
C SER A 274 -14.30 -20.74 -16.29
N PHE A 275 -14.90 -21.02 -15.14
CA PHE A 275 -14.21 -21.59 -13.99
C PHE A 275 -13.79 -23.04 -14.27
N LYS A 276 -12.58 -23.38 -13.84
CA LYS A 276 -12.00 -24.72 -13.94
C LYS A 276 -11.35 -25.06 -12.60
N PRO A 277 -11.26 -26.33 -12.19
CA PRO A 277 -10.69 -26.71 -10.90
C PRO A 277 -9.28 -26.16 -10.65
N TYR A 278 -8.44 -26.01 -11.68
CA TYR A 278 -7.10 -25.44 -11.52
C TYR A 278 -7.09 -23.92 -11.17
N HIS A 279 -8.21 -23.20 -11.32
CA HIS A 279 -8.33 -21.79 -10.93
C HIS A 279 -8.39 -21.56 -9.41
N TYR A 280 -8.47 -22.62 -8.60
CA TYR A 280 -8.23 -22.53 -7.15
C TYR A 280 -6.79 -22.08 -6.85
N ASN A 281 -5.86 -22.35 -7.77
CA ASN A 281 -4.45 -22.02 -7.61
C ASN A 281 -4.12 -20.80 -8.47
N ARG A 282 -3.37 -19.85 -7.91
CA ARG A 282 -2.89 -18.71 -8.69
C ARG A 282 -1.80 -19.21 -9.64
N PRO A 283 -1.76 -18.73 -10.90
CA PRO A 283 -0.68 -19.08 -11.81
C PRO A 283 0.67 -18.63 -11.24
N ILE A 284 1.70 -19.44 -11.43
CA ILE A 284 3.09 -18.99 -11.25
C ILE A 284 3.39 -18.07 -12.44
N SER A 285 4.03 -16.92 -12.18
CA SER A 285 4.36 -15.97 -13.25
C SER A 285 5.28 -16.63 -14.28
N ALA A 286 4.96 -16.44 -15.57
CA ALA A 286 5.80 -16.86 -16.69
C ALA A 286 7.22 -16.30 -16.59
N GLU A 287 7.33 -15.05 -16.13
CA GLU A 287 8.60 -14.37 -15.91
C GLU A 287 9.41 -15.10 -14.83
N PHE A 288 8.77 -15.49 -13.73
CA PHE A 288 9.43 -16.26 -12.68
C PHE A 288 9.89 -17.63 -13.19
N LEU A 289 9.02 -18.37 -13.89
CA LEU A 289 9.38 -19.66 -14.49
C LEU A 289 10.55 -19.53 -15.47
N SER A 290 10.66 -18.42 -16.21
CA SER A 290 11.78 -18.19 -17.13
C SER A 290 13.13 -17.95 -16.43
N THR A 291 13.13 -17.60 -15.14
CA THR A 291 14.35 -17.33 -14.37
C THR A 291 14.94 -18.56 -13.68
N ILE A 292 14.19 -19.67 -13.58
CA ILE A 292 14.60 -20.87 -12.86
C ILE A 292 14.96 -22.00 -13.83
N LEU A 293 15.97 -22.80 -13.46
CA LEU A 293 16.49 -23.89 -14.30
C LEU A 293 15.59 -25.14 -14.32
N ASN A 294 14.73 -25.31 -13.31
CA ASN A 294 13.80 -26.44 -13.18
C ASN A 294 12.33 -26.00 -13.34
N SER A 295 12.07 -25.09 -14.27
CA SER A 295 10.72 -24.58 -14.55
C SER A 295 9.71 -25.66 -14.94
N GLU A 296 10.17 -26.72 -15.62
CA GLU A 296 9.35 -27.89 -15.98
C GLU A 296 8.89 -28.74 -14.79
N GLU A 297 9.59 -28.66 -13.64
CA GLU A 297 9.22 -29.36 -12.40
C GLU A 297 8.03 -28.67 -11.70
N TYR A 298 8.03 -27.33 -11.69
CA TYR A 298 7.00 -26.53 -11.04
C TYR A 298 5.77 -26.30 -11.92
N GLY A 299 5.95 -26.26 -13.25
CA GLY A 299 4.87 -26.02 -14.20
C GLY A 299 4.15 -24.68 -14.01
N ASP A 300 3.07 -24.48 -14.75
CA ASP A 300 2.32 -23.23 -14.79
C ASP A 300 0.94 -23.30 -14.11
N ASN A 301 0.73 -24.33 -13.27
CA ASN A 301 -0.54 -24.58 -12.60
C ASN A 301 -1.72 -24.84 -13.57
N GLY A 302 -1.46 -25.31 -14.80
CA GLY A 302 -2.49 -25.73 -15.75
C GLY A 302 -3.07 -24.63 -16.63
N TYR A 303 -2.36 -23.49 -16.76
CA TYR A 303 -2.75 -22.37 -17.62
C TYR A 303 -2.22 -22.50 -19.06
N GLY A 304 -1.49 -23.57 -19.39
CA GLY A 304 -1.01 -23.93 -20.74
C GLY A 304 0.30 -23.27 -21.21
N GLN A 305 1.08 -22.64 -20.33
CA GLN A 305 2.38 -22.02 -20.62
C GLN A 305 3.57 -22.97 -20.54
N THR A 306 3.43 -24.11 -19.84
CA THR A 306 4.44 -25.17 -19.77
C THR A 306 3.84 -26.52 -20.17
N SER A 307 4.69 -27.47 -20.56
CA SER A 307 4.29 -28.83 -20.92
C SER A 307 3.66 -29.62 -19.77
N ASN A 308 4.07 -29.32 -18.52
CA ASN A 308 3.55 -29.92 -17.30
C ASN A 308 2.86 -28.87 -16.42
N SER A 309 1.79 -29.27 -15.73
CA SER A 309 1.06 -28.38 -14.81
C SER A 309 1.72 -28.22 -13.44
N GLY A 310 2.60 -29.16 -13.05
CA GLY A 310 3.24 -29.23 -11.72
C GLY A 310 2.31 -29.50 -10.53
N ILE A 311 0.99 -29.54 -10.76
CA ILE A 311 -0.04 -29.75 -9.72
C ILE A 311 -0.29 -31.23 -9.42
N GLU A 312 0.22 -32.15 -10.22
CA GLU A 312 -0.14 -33.58 -10.16
C GLU A 312 0.11 -34.26 -8.80
N ASN A 313 0.99 -33.68 -7.97
CA ASN A 313 1.31 -34.16 -6.63
C ASN A 313 0.82 -33.27 -5.47
N PHE A 314 0.14 -32.15 -5.76
CA PHE A 314 -0.41 -31.24 -4.75
C PHE A 314 -1.93 -31.46 -4.62
N LYS A 315 -2.33 -32.23 -3.60
CA LYS A 315 -3.73 -32.38 -3.16
C LYS A 315 -4.02 -31.53 -1.94
#